data_AF-A0A816F838-F1
#
_entry.id   AF-A0A816F838-F1
#
_cell.length_a   1.000
_cell.length_b   1.000
_cell.length_c   1.000
_cell.angle_alpha   90.00
_cell.angle_beta   90.00
_cell.angle_gamma   90.00
#
_symmetry.space_group_name_H-M   'P 1'
#
loop_
_entity.id
_entity.type
_entity.pdbx_description
1 polymer ?
#
loop_
_entity_poly.entity_id
_entity_poly.type
_entity_poly.pdbx_seq_one_letter_code
_entity_poly.pdbx_strand_id
1 'polypeptide(L)'
;MPNIEELTLFLSVIRMESTYIDGIHLHDEILIHVPRLDKLLFSITTILYNINAKIELPSNDDIQRGFIEKEIYQVDSYVINDPSKVQQECRIYSKSYPFNVFSHLTSGFPGGKFDDFPFLKKLALFNTAAQQNKRCSLPFITFPHLVEPHVHMAHTDYAEQFLYERNAHLPCLSSLEICYETLSILTNNFTNDVARVNCDKLQRLVIK
;
A
#
# COMPACT_ATOMS: atom_id res chain seq x y z
N MET A 1 -30.81 10.70 -8.75
CA MET A 1 -29.35 10.95 -8.61
C MET A 1 -28.81 11.41 -9.96
N PRO A 2 -27.73 12.20 -10.00
CA PRO A 2 -27.11 12.65 -11.25
C PRO A 2 -26.84 11.49 -12.22
N ASN A 3 -26.87 11.78 -13.52
CA ASN A 3 -26.47 10.86 -14.60
C ASN A 3 -24.94 10.67 -14.56
N ILE A 4 -24.45 9.98 -13.54
CA ILE A 4 -23.02 9.67 -13.40
C ILE A 4 -22.74 8.44 -14.26
N GLU A 5 -21.88 8.61 -15.26
CA GLU A 5 -21.41 7.56 -16.16
C GLU A 5 -19.99 7.08 -15.79
N GLU A 6 -19.18 7.95 -15.18
CA GLU A 6 -17.87 7.59 -14.64
C GLU A 6 -17.73 8.04 -13.17
N LEU A 7 -17.20 7.16 -12.32
CA LEU A 7 -16.97 7.43 -10.91
C LEU A 7 -15.58 6.95 -10.50
N THR A 8 -14.81 7.84 -9.86
CA THR A 8 -13.61 7.46 -9.09
C THR A 8 -13.93 7.56 -7.61
N LEU A 9 -14.02 6.43 -6.93
CA LEU A 9 -14.38 6.32 -5.53
C LEU A 9 -13.13 6.10 -4.66
N PHE A 10 -12.92 6.97 -3.68
CA PHE A 10 -12.03 6.70 -2.56
C PHE A 10 -12.86 6.65 -1.29
N LEU A 11 -12.85 5.51 -0.60
CA LEU A 11 -13.65 5.31 0.60
C LEU A 11 -12.77 4.71 1.69
N SER A 12 -12.76 5.34 2.86
CA SER A 12 -12.10 4.81 4.05
C SER A 12 -13.10 4.80 5.19
N VAL A 13 -13.36 3.62 5.76
CA VAL A 13 -14.38 3.44 6.80
C VAL A 13 -13.78 2.68 7.97
N ILE A 14 -14.09 3.15 9.18
CA ILE A 14 -13.79 2.46 10.43
C ILE A 14 -15.07 1.77 10.90
N ARG A 15 -15.02 0.47 11.15
CA ARG A 15 -16.13 -0.33 11.67
C ARG A 15 -15.73 -0.99 12.99
N MET A 16 -16.66 -1.00 13.93
CA MET A 16 -16.54 -1.74 15.21
C MET A 16 -17.03 -3.19 15.09
N GLU A 17 -17.64 -3.52 13.95
CA GLU A 17 -18.12 -4.86 13.62
C GLU A 17 -17.04 -5.66 12.90
N SER A 18 -17.25 -6.96 12.74
CA SER A 18 -16.35 -7.85 12.00
C SER A 18 -16.60 -7.86 10.48
N THR A 19 -17.42 -6.94 9.96
CA THR A 19 -17.81 -6.89 8.54
C THR A 19 -17.00 -5.83 7.81
N TYR A 20 -16.46 -6.20 6.64
CA TYR A 20 -15.77 -5.28 5.74
C TYR A 20 -16.64 -4.97 4.52
N ILE A 21 -16.31 -3.89 3.80
CA ILE A 21 -17.00 -3.57 2.56
C ILE A 21 -16.46 -4.49 1.46
N ASP A 22 -17.25 -5.49 1.10
CA ASP A 22 -16.97 -6.41 0.00
C ASP A 22 -17.69 -5.98 -1.30
N GLY A 23 -17.64 -6.84 -2.32
CA GLY A 23 -18.29 -6.56 -3.61
C GLY A 23 -19.81 -6.49 -3.53
N ILE A 24 -20.43 -7.23 -2.61
CA ILE A 24 -21.88 -7.22 -2.40
C ILE A 24 -22.28 -5.88 -1.79
N HIS A 25 -21.61 -5.45 -0.72
CA HIS A 25 -21.88 -4.15 -0.10
C HIS A 25 -21.66 -3.00 -1.08
N LEU A 26 -20.55 -3.02 -1.85
CA LEU A 26 -20.29 -2.01 -2.88
C LEU A 26 -21.45 -1.95 -3.89
N HIS A 27 -21.89 -3.10 -4.39
CA HIS A 27 -22.96 -3.14 -5.38
C HIS A 27 -24.32 -2.71 -4.81
N ASP A 28 -24.76 -3.35 -3.74
CA ASP A 28 -26.13 -3.26 -3.23
C ASP A 28 -26.37 -1.97 -2.44
N GLU A 29 -25.34 -1.35 -1.87
CA GLU A 29 -25.48 -0.11 -1.09
C GLU A 29 -25.02 1.15 -1.84
N ILE A 30 -24.12 1.02 -2.82
CA ILE A 30 -23.54 2.18 -3.51
C ILE A 30 -23.93 2.17 -4.99
N LEU A 31 -23.62 1.10 -5.72
CA LEU A 31 -23.78 1.08 -7.17
C LEU A 31 -25.24 1.03 -7.62
N ILE A 32 -26.14 0.43 -6.83
CA ILE A 32 -27.59 0.41 -7.13
C ILE A 32 -28.19 1.81 -7.30
N HIS A 33 -27.56 2.82 -6.69
CA HIS A 33 -28.02 4.21 -6.75
C HIS A 33 -27.45 5.00 -7.96
N VAL A 34 -26.51 4.41 -8.70
CA VAL A 34 -25.89 4.98 -9.92
C VAL A 34 -26.08 4.06 -11.13
N PRO A 35 -27.33 3.81 -11.57
CA PRO A 35 -27.65 2.78 -12.58
C PRO A 35 -27.13 3.08 -14.00
N ARG A 36 -26.53 4.25 -14.22
CA ARG A 36 -25.92 4.66 -15.50
C ARG A 36 -24.40 4.60 -15.48
N LEU A 37 -23.81 4.10 -14.39
CA LEU A 37 -22.37 4.02 -14.24
C LEU A 37 -21.80 2.99 -15.21
N ASP A 38 -21.02 3.45 -16.18
CA ASP A 38 -20.29 2.62 -17.15
C ASP A 38 -18.89 2.28 -16.62
N LYS A 39 -18.25 3.24 -15.94
CA LYS A 39 -16.88 3.08 -15.44
C LYS A 39 -16.76 3.40 -13.97
N LEU A 40 -16.25 2.44 -13.22
CA LEU A 40 -15.89 2.59 -11.81
C LEU A 40 -14.39 2.35 -11.61
N LEU A 41 -13.71 3.33 -11.03
CA LEU A 41 -12.40 3.14 -10.43
C LEU A 41 -12.58 3.31 -8.92
N PHE A 42 -12.04 2.41 -8.11
CA PHE A 42 -12.20 2.53 -6.66
C PHE A 42 -10.99 2.06 -5.86
N SER A 43 -10.84 2.65 -4.67
CA SER A 43 -10.00 2.19 -3.57
C SER A 43 -10.82 2.31 -2.28
N ILE A 44 -11.18 1.18 -1.71
CA ILE A 44 -11.95 1.07 -0.47
C ILE A 44 -11.03 0.50 0.61
N THR A 45 -10.89 1.20 1.73
CA THR A 45 -10.20 0.73 2.92
C THR A 45 -11.22 0.57 4.04
N THR A 46 -11.35 -0.65 4.55
CA THR A 46 -12.11 -0.95 5.75
C THR A 46 -11.15 -1.24 6.90
N ILE A 47 -11.23 -0.43 7.95
CA ILE A 47 -10.51 -0.61 9.20
C ILE A 47 -11.46 -1.23 10.20
N LEU A 48 -11.11 -2.40 10.72
CA LEU A 48 -11.91 -3.13 11.70
C LEU A 48 -11.28 -3.00 13.08
N TYR A 49 -12.05 -2.51 14.05
CA TYR A 49 -11.70 -2.54 15.47
C TYR A 49 -12.52 -3.60 16.17
N ASN A 50 -11.87 -4.60 16.74
CA ASN A 50 -12.55 -5.51 17.64
C ASN A 50 -11.68 -5.82 18.85
N ILE A 51 -12.05 -5.20 19.97
CA ILE A 51 -11.38 -5.37 21.26
C ILE A 51 -11.66 -6.75 21.90
N ASN A 52 -12.69 -7.48 21.44
CA ASN A 52 -13.25 -8.62 22.16
C ASN A 52 -13.30 -9.93 21.36
N ALA A 53 -13.07 -9.92 20.05
CA ALA A 53 -13.09 -11.13 19.24
C ALA A 53 -12.01 -11.12 18.16
N LYS A 54 -11.46 -12.30 17.89
CA LYS A 54 -10.59 -12.53 16.73
C LYS A 54 -11.43 -12.36 15.48
N ILE A 55 -11.16 -11.30 14.71
CA ILE A 55 -11.73 -11.15 13.38
C ILE A 55 -10.96 -12.07 12.44
N GLU A 56 -11.67 -12.93 11.74
CA GLU A 56 -11.12 -13.69 10.62
C GLU A 56 -11.43 -12.93 9.34
N LEU A 57 -10.48 -12.08 8.91
CA LEU A 57 -10.54 -11.49 7.59
C LEU A 57 -10.33 -12.56 6.52
N PRO A 58 -11.06 -12.50 5.39
CA PRO A 58 -10.85 -13.39 4.27
C PRO A 58 -9.45 -13.23 3.68
N SER A 59 -8.97 -14.25 2.98
CA SER A 59 -7.75 -14.12 2.21
C SER A 59 -7.95 -13.18 1.02
N ASN A 60 -6.86 -12.63 0.47
CA ASN A 60 -6.93 -11.82 -0.75
C ASN A 60 -7.58 -12.62 -1.91
N ASP A 61 -7.35 -13.93 -1.98
CA ASP A 61 -7.93 -14.80 -3.00
C ASP A 61 -9.45 -14.94 -2.83
N ASP A 62 -9.93 -15.04 -1.59
CA ASP A 62 -11.37 -15.10 -1.29
C ASP A 62 -12.04 -13.76 -1.62
N ILE A 63 -11.39 -12.63 -1.31
CA ILE A 63 -11.88 -11.31 -1.69
C ILE A 63 -11.98 -11.22 -3.21
N GLN A 64 -10.89 -11.50 -3.95
CA GLN A 64 -10.88 -11.42 -5.41
C GLN A 64 -11.96 -12.31 -6.04
N ARG A 65 -12.15 -13.53 -5.52
CA ARG A 65 -13.21 -14.45 -5.99
C ARG A 65 -14.61 -13.85 -5.86
N GLY A 66 -14.90 -13.18 -4.75
CA GLY A 66 -16.19 -12.52 -4.53
C GLY A 66 -16.54 -11.41 -5.54
N PHE A 67 -15.54 -10.79 -6.17
CA PHE A 67 -15.74 -9.80 -7.22
C PHE A 67 -15.82 -10.42 -8.63
N ILE A 68 -15.16 -11.56 -8.86
CA ILE A 68 -15.20 -12.29 -10.14
C ILE A 68 -16.58 -12.90 -10.38
N GLU A 69 -17.17 -13.54 -9.36
CA GLU A 69 -18.46 -14.25 -9.49
C GLU A 69 -19.63 -13.33 -9.87
N LYS A 70 -19.46 -12.02 -9.69
CA LYS A 70 -20.45 -11.01 -10.01
C LYS A 70 -20.16 -10.27 -11.32
N GLU A 71 -19.07 -10.63 -12.02
CA GLU A 71 -18.54 -9.90 -13.19
C GLU A 71 -18.29 -8.40 -12.91
N ILE A 72 -18.15 -8.02 -11.62
CA ILE A 72 -18.25 -6.63 -11.21
C ILE A 72 -17.01 -5.85 -11.67
N TYR A 73 -15.78 -6.25 -11.30
CA TYR A 73 -14.54 -5.61 -11.77
C TYR A 73 -13.32 -6.52 -11.53
N GLN A 74 -12.22 -6.31 -12.26
CA GLN A 74 -10.92 -6.86 -11.86
C GLN A 74 -10.36 -6.04 -10.69
N VAL A 75 -10.24 -6.70 -9.55
CA VAL A 75 -9.74 -6.07 -8.31
C VAL A 75 -8.41 -6.70 -7.89
N ASP A 76 -7.65 -5.95 -7.10
CA ASP A 76 -6.68 -6.54 -6.18
C ASP A 76 -7.05 -6.09 -4.76
N SER A 77 -6.52 -6.81 -3.78
CA SER A 77 -6.82 -6.58 -2.38
C SER A 77 -5.59 -6.81 -1.52
N TYR A 78 -5.69 -6.29 -0.32
CA TYR A 78 -4.66 -6.38 0.66
C TYR A 78 -5.27 -6.40 2.07
N VAL A 79 -4.87 -7.41 2.83
CA VAL A 79 -5.39 -7.68 4.17
C VAL A 79 -4.25 -7.61 5.18
N ILE A 80 -4.40 -6.73 6.17
CA ILE A 80 -3.58 -6.69 7.38
C ILE A 80 -4.34 -7.44 8.47
N ASN A 81 -3.98 -8.71 8.66
CA ASN A 81 -4.47 -9.53 9.75
C ASN A 81 -3.31 -9.82 10.72
N ASP A 82 -2.94 -8.81 11.51
CA ASP A 82 -1.93 -8.95 12.55
C ASP A 82 -2.62 -9.25 13.88
N PRO A 83 -2.51 -10.48 14.42
CA PRO A 83 -3.18 -10.86 15.66
C PRO A 83 -2.65 -10.11 16.89
N SER A 84 -1.50 -9.44 16.79
CA SER A 84 -0.97 -8.58 17.85
C SER A 84 -1.57 -7.17 17.86
N LYS A 85 -2.27 -6.78 16.79
CA LYS A 85 -2.92 -5.47 16.67
C LYS A 85 -4.40 -5.57 17.01
N VAL A 86 -4.90 -4.55 17.71
CA VAL A 86 -6.34 -4.37 17.98
C VAL A 86 -7.12 -4.03 16.70
N GLN A 87 -6.41 -3.51 15.70
CA GLN A 87 -6.94 -3.08 14.44
C GLN A 87 -6.51 -4.03 13.32
N GLN A 88 -7.48 -4.46 12.52
CA GLN A 88 -7.23 -5.13 11.25
C GLN A 88 -7.64 -4.20 10.09
N GLU A 89 -7.05 -4.42 8.92
CA GLU A 89 -7.34 -3.59 7.74
C GLU A 89 -7.57 -4.49 6.52
N CYS A 90 -8.60 -4.16 5.76
CA CYS A 90 -8.86 -4.74 4.45
C CYS A 90 -8.95 -3.60 3.44
N ARG A 91 -8.09 -3.63 2.42
CA ARG A 91 -8.10 -2.69 1.32
C ARG A 91 -8.42 -3.42 0.03
N ILE A 92 -9.38 -2.91 -0.73
CA ILE A 92 -9.84 -3.48 -2.00
C ILE A 92 -9.85 -2.36 -3.03
N TYR A 93 -9.32 -2.61 -4.22
CA TYR A 93 -9.25 -1.60 -5.26
C TYR A 93 -9.34 -2.21 -6.65
N SER A 94 -9.90 -1.45 -7.58
CA SER A 94 -9.84 -1.78 -9.01
C SER A 94 -8.38 -1.76 -9.49
N LYS A 95 -7.95 -2.74 -10.29
CA LYS A 95 -6.55 -2.81 -10.76
C LYS A 95 -6.04 -1.55 -11.46
N SER A 96 -6.91 -0.83 -12.17
CA SER A 96 -6.55 0.42 -12.85
C SER A 96 -6.68 1.68 -11.97
N TYR A 97 -6.82 1.54 -10.65
CA TYR A 97 -6.97 2.69 -9.78
C TYR A 97 -5.68 3.54 -9.75
N PRO A 98 -5.75 4.85 -10.01
CA PRO A 98 -4.57 5.71 -10.12
C PRO A 98 -4.07 6.14 -8.74
N PHE A 99 -3.41 5.23 -8.02
CA PHE A 99 -2.83 5.56 -6.72
C PHE A 99 -1.79 6.67 -6.85
N ASN A 100 -2.06 7.81 -6.22
CA ASN A 100 -1.07 8.87 -5.99
C ASN A 100 -0.41 8.74 -4.61
N VAL A 101 -1.13 8.17 -3.64
CA VAL A 101 -0.70 7.93 -2.26
C VAL A 101 -1.06 6.50 -1.87
N PHE A 102 -0.08 5.77 -1.35
CA PHE A 102 -0.30 4.45 -0.78
C PHE A 102 0.31 4.38 0.63
N SER A 103 -0.42 3.81 1.56
CA SER A 103 -0.03 3.68 2.96
C SER A 103 -0.27 2.25 3.45
N HIS A 104 0.47 1.85 4.49
CA HIS A 104 0.33 0.58 5.21
C HIS A 104 0.62 -0.67 4.36
N LEU A 105 1.85 -0.83 3.85
CA LEU A 105 2.30 -2.08 3.25
C LEU A 105 2.64 -3.14 4.32
N THR A 106 2.38 -4.43 4.08
CA THR A 106 2.73 -5.54 5.01
C THR A 106 3.99 -6.24 4.52
N SER A 107 4.48 -7.16 5.35
CA SER A 107 5.62 -8.03 5.05
C SER A 107 5.34 -9.02 3.93
N GLY A 108 4.07 -9.18 3.56
CA GLY A 108 3.62 -9.96 2.41
C GLY A 108 3.57 -9.15 1.11
N PHE A 109 4.10 -7.92 1.06
CA PHE A 109 4.24 -7.17 -0.18
C PHE A 109 5.63 -7.40 -0.77
N PRO A 110 5.84 -8.44 -1.61
CA PRO A 110 7.06 -8.53 -2.39
C PRO A 110 7.05 -7.31 -3.32
N GLY A 111 8.12 -6.52 -3.32
CA GLY A 111 8.16 -5.25 -4.07
C GLY A 111 7.78 -5.34 -5.56
N GLY A 112 7.64 -6.53 -6.15
CA GLY A 112 7.09 -6.70 -7.51
C GLY A 112 5.64 -6.26 -7.71
N LYS A 113 4.85 -6.02 -6.65
CA LYS A 113 3.47 -5.49 -6.77
C LYS A 113 3.40 -3.97 -7.04
N PHE A 114 4.53 -3.25 -7.08
CA PHE A 114 4.51 -1.82 -7.39
C PHE A 114 4.30 -1.51 -8.87
N ASP A 115 4.46 -2.51 -9.76
CA ASP A 115 4.16 -2.37 -11.19
C ASP A 115 2.68 -2.02 -11.43
N ASP A 116 1.80 -2.40 -10.49
CA ASP A 116 0.37 -2.06 -10.51
C ASP A 116 0.11 -0.58 -10.16
N PHE A 117 1.11 0.16 -9.68
CA PHE A 117 0.98 1.55 -9.22
C PHE A 117 1.93 2.51 -9.97
N PRO A 118 1.83 2.61 -11.31
CA PRO A 118 2.78 3.39 -12.10
C PRO A 118 2.81 4.88 -11.70
N PHE A 119 1.70 5.42 -11.19
CA PHE A 119 1.54 6.83 -10.81
C PHE A 119 1.78 7.14 -9.33
N LEU A 120 2.29 6.19 -8.54
CA LEU A 120 2.50 6.37 -7.11
C LEU A 120 3.52 7.47 -6.83
N LYS A 121 3.09 8.54 -6.14
CA LYS A 121 3.95 9.69 -5.79
C LYS A 121 4.39 9.70 -4.34
N LYS A 122 3.55 9.19 -3.43
CA LYS A 122 3.84 9.16 -2.00
C LYS A 122 3.60 7.76 -1.46
N LEU A 123 4.54 7.26 -0.67
CA LEU A 123 4.47 5.93 -0.10
C LEU A 123 4.76 6.00 1.39
N ALA A 124 3.81 5.60 2.22
CA ALA A 124 4.00 5.51 3.67
C ALA A 124 4.03 4.05 4.14
N LEU A 125 5.19 3.61 4.61
CA LEU A 125 5.45 2.25 5.05
C LEU A 125 5.28 2.14 6.56
N PHE A 126 4.35 1.28 6.97
CA PHE A 126 4.07 0.98 8.37
C PHE A 126 4.20 -0.51 8.60
N ASN A 127 5.44 -0.98 8.62
CA ASN A 127 5.73 -2.40 8.73
C ASN A 127 7.03 -2.67 9.46
N THR A 128 6.91 -3.03 10.73
CA THR A 128 8.04 -3.35 11.59
C THR A 128 8.61 -4.75 11.36
N ALA A 129 7.91 -5.61 10.60
CA ALA A 129 8.40 -6.94 10.27
C ALA A 129 9.41 -6.87 9.11
N ALA A 130 10.46 -7.70 9.18
CA ALA A 130 11.43 -7.86 8.11
C ALA A 130 10.78 -8.24 6.77
N GLN A 131 11.43 -7.88 5.66
CA GLN A 131 10.98 -8.31 4.33
C GLN A 131 11.12 -9.83 4.21
N GLN A 132 10.03 -10.51 3.89
CA GLN A 132 10.09 -11.93 3.57
C GLN A 132 10.90 -12.13 2.28
N ASN A 133 11.73 -13.17 2.24
CA ASN A 133 12.53 -13.53 1.07
C ASN A 133 13.59 -12.52 0.59
N LYS A 134 14.08 -11.60 1.45
CA LYS A 134 15.19 -10.67 1.14
C LYS A 134 16.44 -11.33 0.52
N ARG A 135 16.67 -12.61 0.82
CA ARG A 135 17.83 -13.39 0.31
C ARG A 135 17.62 -13.95 -1.10
N CYS A 136 16.39 -14.04 -1.58
CA CYS A 136 16.11 -14.30 -2.99
C CYS A 136 16.28 -12.96 -3.71
N SER A 137 16.95 -12.93 -4.86
CA SER A 137 17.12 -11.70 -5.65
C SER A 137 15.75 -11.07 -5.88
N LEU A 138 15.42 -10.04 -5.12
CA LEU A 138 14.20 -9.29 -5.34
C LEU A 138 14.29 -8.72 -6.78
N PRO A 139 13.20 -8.74 -7.54
CA PRO A 139 13.20 -8.09 -8.83
C PRO A 139 13.59 -6.62 -8.63
N PHE A 140 14.43 -6.11 -9.52
CA PHE A 140 14.77 -4.71 -9.54
C PHE A 140 13.50 -3.92 -9.90
N ILE A 141 13.04 -3.05 -8.99
CA ILE A 141 11.78 -2.33 -9.16
C ILE A 141 12.06 -0.89 -9.55
N THR A 142 11.35 -0.40 -10.56
CA THR A 142 11.39 1.02 -10.92
C THR A 142 10.15 1.71 -10.39
N PHE A 143 10.35 2.79 -9.65
CA PHE A 143 9.28 3.68 -9.19
C PHE A 143 9.35 4.99 -9.97
N PRO A 144 8.77 5.05 -11.18
CA PRO A 144 9.01 6.15 -12.11
C PRO A 144 8.51 7.50 -11.59
N HIS A 145 7.56 7.49 -10.65
CA HIS A 145 6.89 8.69 -10.15
C HIS A 145 6.96 8.86 -8.63
N LEU A 146 7.65 7.96 -7.90
CA LEU A 146 7.71 8.05 -6.44
C LEU A 146 8.62 9.22 -6.02
N VAL A 147 8.04 10.16 -5.28
CA VAL A 147 8.67 11.42 -4.85
C VAL A 147 8.99 11.40 -3.37
N GLU A 148 8.06 10.88 -2.55
CA GLU A 148 8.08 11.00 -1.09
C GLU A 148 7.83 9.63 -0.42
N PRO A 149 8.85 8.77 -0.26
CA PRO A 149 8.80 7.63 0.65
C PRO A 149 8.93 8.05 2.13
N HIS A 150 8.03 7.53 2.96
CA HIS A 150 8.01 7.66 4.41
C HIS A 150 8.21 6.27 5.00
N VAL A 151 9.40 6.02 5.56
CA VAL A 151 9.84 4.70 6.04
C VAL A 151 10.21 4.69 7.53
N HIS A 152 9.90 5.76 8.26
CA HIS A 152 10.21 5.87 9.69
C HIS A 152 9.45 4.87 10.58
N MET A 153 8.33 4.30 10.12
CA MET A 153 7.62 3.22 10.85
C MET A 153 7.82 1.85 10.21
N ALA A 154 8.89 1.68 9.44
CA ALA A 154 9.20 0.45 8.73
C ALA A 154 10.49 -0.22 9.23
N HIS A 155 10.57 -1.52 9.05
CA HIS A 155 11.79 -2.30 9.26
C HIS A 155 12.90 -1.79 8.33
N THR A 156 14.15 -1.90 8.78
CA THR A 156 15.33 -1.41 8.08
C THR A 156 15.47 -1.93 6.65
N ASP A 157 14.93 -3.12 6.36
CA ASP A 157 14.92 -3.69 5.00
C ASP A 157 14.21 -2.82 3.97
N TYR A 158 13.10 -2.18 4.35
CA TYR A 158 12.37 -1.30 3.44
C TYR A 158 13.17 -0.04 3.15
N ALA A 159 13.75 0.57 4.19
CA ALA A 159 14.62 1.73 4.01
C ALA A 159 15.83 1.40 3.14
N GLU A 160 16.42 0.21 3.30
CA GLU A 160 17.51 -0.28 2.46
C GLU A 160 17.10 -0.34 0.98
N GLN A 161 15.89 -0.82 0.68
CA GLN A 161 15.38 -0.89 -0.68
C GLN A 161 15.35 0.48 -1.38
N PHE A 162 15.00 1.55 -0.67
CA PHE A 162 14.95 2.90 -1.26
C PHE A 162 16.31 3.61 -1.25
N LEU A 163 17.16 3.33 -0.28
CA LEU A 163 18.46 3.99 -0.15
C LEU A 163 19.52 3.36 -1.07
N TYR A 164 19.44 2.06 -1.35
CA TYR A 164 20.42 1.39 -2.21
C TYR A 164 19.87 1.19 -3.63
N GLU A 165 20.56 1.76 -4.61
CA GLU A 165 20.19 1.67 -6.03
C GLU A 165 20.21 0.24 -6.59
N ARG A 166 20.81 -0.73 -5.88
CA ARG A 166 20.80 -2.15 -6.28
C ARG A 166 19.42 -2.82 -6.23
N ASN A 167 18.48 -2.25 -5.47
CA ASN A 167 17.18 -2.87 -5.20
C ASN A 167 16.03 -2.13 -5.89
N ALA A 168 16.17 -0.82 -6.11
CA ALA A 168 15.15 0.00 -6.75
C ALA A 168 15.73 1.20 -7.48
N HIS A 169 15.07 1.59 -8.57
CA HIS A 169 15.31 2.85 -9.26
C HIS A 169 14.24 3.87 -8.93
N LEU A 170 14.65 5.05 -8.46
CA LEU A 170 13.77 6.11 -7.97
C LEU A 170 14.13 7.45 -8.65
N PRO A 171 13.79 7.64 -9.93
CA PRO A 171 14.21 8.80 -10.70
C PRO A 171 13.62 10.13 -10.20
N CYS A 172 12.47 10.09 -9.50
CA CYS A 172 11.77 11.28 -9.01
C CYS A 172 11.92 11.50 -7.49
N LEU A 173 12.77 10.73 -6.81
CA LEU A 173 12.96 10.86 -5.37
C LEU A 173 13.46 12.27 -5.02
N SER A 174 12.67 13.01 -4.23
CA SER A 174 13.06 14.35 -3.76
C SER A 174 12.94 14.51 -2.25
N SER A 175 12.14 13.67 -1.58
CA SER A 175 11.97 13.69 -0.13
C SER A 175 12.06 12.31 0.47
N LEU A 176 12.72 12.16 1.61
CA LEU A 176 12.72 10.91 2.38
C LEU A 176 12.43 11.21 3.85
N GLU A 177 11.51 10.45 4.45
CA GLU A 177 11.25 10.49 5.88
C GLU A 177 11.66 9.14 6.52
N ILE A 178 12.63 9.16 7.42
CA ILE A 178 13.29 7.96 7.97
C ILE A 178 13.70 8.17 9.44
N CYS A 179 13.76 7.11 10.26
CA CYS A 179 14.31 7.18 11.60
C CYS A 179 15.83 7.35 11.59
N TYR A 180 16.36 8.10 12.55
CA TYR A 180 17.79 8.31 12.69
C TYR A 180 18.58 7.00 12.82
N GLU A 181 18.11 6.07 13.65
CA GLU A 181 18.77 4.80 13.93
C GLU A 181 18.87 3.94 12.66
N THR A 182 17.77 3.87 11.91
CA THR A 182 17.71 3.14 10.62
C THR A 182 18.71 3.73 9.63
N LEU A 183 18.75 5.07 9.51
CA LEU A 183 19.69 5.74 8.62
C LEU A 183 21.14 5.53 9.06
N SER A 184 21.43 5.60 10.36
CA SER A 184 22.78 5.36 10.91
C SER A 184 23.24 3.93 10.65
N ILE A 185 22.36 2.94 10.82
CA ILE A 185 22.67 1.53 10.53
C ILE A 185 23.00 1.34 9.05
N LEU A 186 22.14 1.84 8.15
CA LEU A 186 22.32 1.64 6.71
C LEU A 186 23.55 2.38 6.17
N THR A 187 23.84 3.55 6.71
CA THR A 187 25.02 4.33 6.30
C THR A 187 26.30 3.93 7.03
N ASN A 188 26.26 2.91 7.90
CA ASN A 188 27.37 2.55 8.80
C ASN A 188 27.93 3.79 9.53
N ASN A 189 27.06 4.49 10.26
CA ASN A 189 27.36 5.79 10.89
C ASN A 189 27.91 6.82 9.89
N PHE A 190 27.27 6.93 8.72
CA PHE A 190 27.62 7.89 7.66
C PHE A 190 29.01 7.68 7.05
N THR A 191 29.55 6.47 7.12
CA THR A 191 30.84 6.10 6.48
C THR A 191 30.68 5.29 5.19
N ASN A 192 29.49 4.78 4.90
CA ASN A 192 29.21 3.96 3.73
C ASN A 192 28.66 4.81 2.57
N ASP A 193 29.43 4.91 1.48
CA ASP A 193 29.05 5.66 0.28
C ASP A 193 27.94 4.99 -0.56
N VAL A 194 27.59 3.72 -0.32
CA VAL A 194 26.57 3.01 -1.13
C VAL A 194 25.19 3.67 -1.00
N ALA A 195 24.84 4.20 0.18
CA ALA A 195 23.59 4.93 0.39
C ALA A 195 23.59 6.33 -0.26
N ARG A 196 24.78 6.85 -0.58
CA ARG A 196 24.98 8.25 -0.97
C ARG A 196 24.33 8.60 -2.30
N VAL A 197 24.28 7.65 -3.23
CA VAL A 197 23.76 7.89 -4.60
C VAL A 197 22.30 8.34 -4.60
N ASN A 198 21.43 7.69 -3.81
CA ASN A 198 20.03 8.11 -3.72
C ASN A 198 19.86 9.28 -2.74
N CYS A 199 20.71 9.40 -1.71
CA CYS A 199 20.72 10.56 -0.81
C CYS A 199 21.08 11.87 -1.53
N ASP A 200 22.00 11.85 -2.50
CA ASP A 200 22.43 13.03 -3.25
C ASP A 200 21.30 13.60 -4.13
N LYS A 201 20.28 12.79 -4.45
CA LYS A 201 19.07 13.21 -5.18
C LYS A 201 18.05 13.91 -4.28
N LEU A 202 18.16 13.76 -2.96
CA LEU A 202 17.20 14.31 -2.01
C LEU A 202 17.30 15.83 -1.91
N GLN A 203 16.17 16.50 -2.08
CA GLN A 203 16.00 17.92 -1.77
C GLN A 203 15.57 18.11 -0.31
N ARG A 204 14.96 17.09 0.29
CA ARG A 204 14.45 17.12 1.66
C ARG A 204 14.71 15.78 2.35
N LEU A 205 15.33 15.84 3.53
CA LEU A 205 15.46 14.71 4.44
C LEU A 205 14.76 15.07 5.74
N VAL A 206 13.80 14.25 6.15
CA VAL A 206 13.12 14.36 7.44
C VAL A 206 13.56 13.21 8.32
N ILE A 207 14.23 13.54 9.42
CA ILE A 207 14.65 12.56 10.43
C ILE A 207 13.61 12.58 11.55
N LYS A 208 13.15 11.38 11.93
CA LYS A 208 12.27 11.16 13.09
C LYS A 208 13.04 10.61 14.27
#